data_AF-A0A8E0VHJ4-F1
#
_entry.id   AF-A0A8E0VHJ4-F1
#
_cell.length_a   1.000
_cell.length_b   1.000
_cell.length_c   1.000
_cell.angle_alpha   90.00
_cell.angle_beta   90.00
_cell.angle_gamma   90.00
#
_symmetry.space_group_name_H-M   'P 1'
#
loop_
_entity.id
_entity.type
_entity.pdbx_description
1 polymer ?
#
loop_
_entity_poly.entity_id
_entity_poly.type
_entity_poly.pdbx_seq_one_letter_code
_entity_poly.pdbx_strand_id
1 'polypeptide(L)'
;DLSRLFPPPLSKLIQTVQEQLRGPRGDPGKCACNNPTSASNMRPNFRPESGEINGFGAMVFDKESDLSRISHTVPVGTMAYVKDADTFYLKTSDKTNTWRVISMMAQSDAINLPIPEPEPQKIYVPRQFPQIAGKKLYLVARNERLRGDLRQGNRLTGAHAGSIYACQRSANAVGLGRAFYPLISTDVFNMDYVVPPMYRYGVPLVNLNGEIIFKDFMSLIQGQSRPQAKILSFDGQDIMDDPAAPCLWLGRRPIYLNGDYEYAAQAKCRNWQSTYPTEQALTATLPLESNAPGLLSKENTKLVACSQFCRMLCIQIAPTNT
;
A
#
# COMPACT_ATOMS: atom_id res chain seq x y z
N ASP A 1 -46.38 32.57 -41.72
CA ASP A 1 -45.13 33.17 -41.23
C ASP A 1 -44.49 32.21 -40.22
N LEU A 2 -43.40 31.56 -40.62
CA LEU A 2 -42.83 30.34 -40.04
C LEU A 2 -41.75 30.60 -38.96
N SER A 3 -41.90 31.67 -38.18
CA SER A 3 -40.83 32.21 -37.32
C SER A 3 -40.99 31.96 -35.81
N ARG A 4 -41.71 30.90 -35.40
CA ARG A 4 -41.91 30.55 -33.96
C ARG A 4 -41.46 29.14 -33.53
N LEU A 5 -40.51 28.53 -34.23
CA LEU A 5 -39.94 27.23 -33.85
C LEU A 5 -38.40 27.26 -33.84
N PHE A 6 -37.80 27.94 -32.86
CA PHE A 6 -36.40 27.69 -32.45
C PHE A 6 -36.23 28.00 -30.95
N PRO A 7 -35.64 27.10 -30.14
CA PRO A 7 -35.23 27.42 -28.78
C PRO A 7 -34.02 28.37 -28.77
N PRO A 8 -33.82 29.16 -27.70
CA PRO A 8 -32.71 30.11 -27.62
C PRO A 8 -31.34 29.39 -27.52
N PRO A 9 -30.23 30.05 -27.91
CA PRO A 9 -28.91 29.44 -27.92
C PRO A 9 -28.40 29.10 -26.50
N LEU A 10 -27.72 27.95 -26.39
CA LEU A 10 -27.15 27.35 -25.16
C LEU A 10 -26.24 28.26 -24.33
N SER A 11 -25.74 29.38 -24.89
CA SER A 11 -24.94 30.35 -24.15
C SER A 11 -25.73 31.09 -23.07
N LYS A 12 -27.05 31.28 -23.26
CA LYS A 12 -27.90 31.97 -22.28
C LYS A 12 -28.30 31.12 -21.08
N LEU A 13 -28.35 29.79 -21.24
CA LEU A 13 -28.68 28.84 -20.17
C LEU A 13 -27.50 28.60 -19.21
N ILE A 14 -26.27 28.70 -19.69
CA ILE A 14 -25.07 28.53 -18.86
C ILE A 14 -24.87 29.74 -17.93
N GLN A 15 -25.22 30.94 -18.40
CA GLN A 15 -25.06 32.18 -17.63
C GLN A 15 -26.05 32.26 -16.46
N THR A 16 -27.27 31.77 -16.63
CA THR A 16 -28.31 31.77 -15.57
C THR A 16 -28.05 30.74 -14.47
N VAL A 17 -27.41 29.60 -14.79
CA VAL A 17 -27.07 28.57 -13.79
C VAL A 17 -25.80 28.93 -13.01
N GLN A 18 -24.84 29.64 -13.62
CA GLN A 18 -23.64 30.11 -12.92
C GLN A 18 -23.92 31.23 -11.91
N GLU A 19 -24.97 32.04 -12.10
CA GLU A 19 -25.33 33.09 -11.15
C GLU A 19 -26.08 32.56 -9.91
N GLN A 20 -26.78 31.41 -10.00
CA GLN A 20 -27.49 30.83 -8.85
C GLN A 20 -26.62 29.97 -7.92
N LEU A 21 -25.42 29.57 -8.34
CA LEU A 21 -24.50 28.75 -7.52
C LEU A 21 -23.37 29.56 -6.85
N ARG A 22 -23.35 30.89 -7.02
CA ARG A 22 -22.36 31.76 -6.39
C ARG A 22 -22.94 32.35 -5.10
N GLY A 23 -22.76 31.64 -3.99
CA GLY A 23 -22.99 32.23 -2.67
C GLY A 23 -22.13 33.48 -2.46
N PRO A 24 -22.55 34.42 -1.61
CA PRO A 24 -21.79 35.63 -1.35
C PRO A 24 -20.38 35.29 -0.85
N ARG A 25 -19.41 36.11 -1.28
CA ARG A 25 -18.02 36.00 -0.85
C ARG A 25 -17.97 36.20 0.67
N GLY A 26 -17.52 35.20 1.42
CA GLY A 26 -17.35 35.33 2.87
C GLY A 26 -16.39 36.47 3.19
N ASP A 27 -16.74 37.30 4.17
CA ASP A 27 -15.92 38.42 4.60
C ASP A 27 -14.53 37.93 5.04
N PRO A 28 -13.45 38.71 4.80
CA PRO A 28 -12.14 38.41 5.35
C PRO A 28 -12.25 38.30 6.87
N GLY A 29 -11.97 37.11 7.41
CA GLY A 29 -11.90 36.90 8.84
C GLY A 29 -10.91 37.91 9.44
N LYS A 30 -11.38 38.73 10.38
CA LYS A 30 -10.52 39.64 11.13
C LYS A 30 -9.53 38.80 11.95
N CYS A 31 -8.26 38.83 11.58
CA CYS A 31 -7.19 38.35 12.46
C CYS A 31 -7.07 39.30 13.65
N ALA A 32 -7.78 39.02 14.74
CA ALA A 32 -7.49 39.60 16.03
C ALA A 32 -6.30 38.84 16.63
N CYS A 33 -5.13 39.48 16.66
CA CYS A 33 -4.04 39.06 17.54
C CYS A 33 -4.42 39.48 18.96
N ASN A 34 -5.29 38.70 19.61
CA ASN A 34 -5.41 38.76 21.06
C ASN A 34 -4.16 38.08 21.61
N ASN A 35 -3.30 38.85 22.27
CA ASN A 35 -2.22 38.30 23.09
C ASN A 35 -2.82 37.25 24.03
N PRO A 36 -2.48 35.96 23.88
CA PRO A 36 -2.83 35.00 24.90
C PRO A 36 -1.87 35.23 26.07
N THR A 37 -2.43 35.73 27.16
CA THR A 37 -1.89 35.48 28.49
C THR A 37 -1.62 33.97 28.62
N SER A 38 -0.35 33.64 28.83
CA SER A 38 0.21 32.38 29.33
C SER A 38 -0.69 31.14 29.22
N ALA A 39 -0.90 30.63 28.00
CA ALA A 39 -1.32 29.26 27.80
C ALA A 39 -0.10 28.36 28.04
N SER A 40 -0.17 27.54 29.09
CA SER A 40 0.84 26.55 29.43
C SER A 40 1.10 25.64 28.22
N ASN A 41 2.37 25.47 27.89
CA ASN A 41 2.84 24.50 26.92
C ASN A 41 2.43 23.08 27.37
N MET A 42 1.26 22.61 26.96
CA MET A 42 0.94 21.19 26.99
C MET A 42 1.75 20.51 25.88
N ARG A 43 2.96 20.08 26.26
CA ARG A 43 3.71 19.04 25.56
C ARG A 43 2.80 17.81 25.42
N PRO A 44 2.85 17.03 24.32
CA PRO A 44 2.23 15.72 24.30
C PRO A 44 2.84 14.91 25.45
N ASN A 45 2.05 14.65 26.49
CA ASN A 45 2.44 13.74 27.56
C ASN A 45 2.46 12.33 26.97
N PHE A 46 3.60 11.92 26.44
CA PHE A 46 3.97 10.51 26.38
C PHE A 46 4.22 10.06 27.82
N ARG A 47 3.14 9.75 28.55
CA ARG A 47 3.21 8.86 29.70
C ARG A 47 2.91 7.46 29.18
N PRO A 48 3.87 6.53 29.18
CA PRO A 48 3.55 5.13 28.98
C PRO A 48 2.78 4.66 30.20
N GLU A 49 1.58 4.13 29.97
CA GLU A 49 0.91 3.27 30.93
C GLU A 49 1.76 2.00 31.08
N SER A 50 1.85 1.51 32.31
CA SER A 50 2.74 0.41 32.69
C SER A 50 2.52 -0.84 31.83
N GLY A 51 3.54 -1.27 31.08
CA GLY A 51 3.58 -2.60 30.46
C GLY A 51 3.93 -2.68 28.97
N GLU A 52 4.16 -1.57 28.26
CA GLU A 52 4.59 -1.62 26.85
C GLU A 52 6.08 -1.98 26.73
N ILE A 53 6.37 -3.09 26.05
CA ILE A 53 7.71 -3.43 25.59
C ILE A 53 8.10 -2.41 24.49
N ASN A 54 8.71 -1.30 24.89
CA ASN A 54 9.27 -0.27 24.00
C ASN A 54 10.66 -0.67 23.47
N GLY A 55 10.77 -1.88 22.92
CA GLY A 55 11.99 -2.38 22.31
C GLY A 55 12.10 -1.98 20.84
N PHE A 56 12.48 -0.74 20.56
CA PHE A 56 13.02 -0.43 19.23
C PHE A 56 14.41 -1.08 19.14
N GLY A 57 14.68 -1.85 18.08
CA GLY A 57 16.02 -2.41 17.83
C GLY A 57 17.09 -1.31 17.74
N ALA A 58 18.37 -1.70 17.80
CA ALA A 58 19.47 -0.74 17.75
C ALA A 58 19.43 0.10 16.45
N MET A 59 19.54 1.42 16.59
CA MET A 59 19.70 2.35 15.46
C MET A 59 21.13 2.28 14.94
N VAL A 60 21.34 2.54 13.64
CA VAL A 60 22.69 2.53 13.04
C VAL A 60 22.95 3.88 12.37
N PHE A 61 24.07 4.51 12.70
CA PHE A 61 24.54 5.79 12.14
C PHE A 61 25.87 5.60 11.44
N ASP A 62 26.09 6.35 10.36
CA ASP A 62 27.39 6.37 9.69
C ASP A 62 28.41 7.23 10.45
N LYS A 63 27.96 8.34 11.06
CA LYS A 63 28.81 9.28 11.79
C LYS A 63 28.25 9.68 13.15
N GLU A 64 29.15 9.99 14.11
CA GLU A 64 28.74 10.48 15.44
C GLU A 64 27.96 11.80 15.37
N SER A 65 28.23 12.64 14.37
CA SER A 65 27.48 13.88 14.12
C SER A 65 25.99 13.64 13.84
N ASP A 66 25.64 12.52 13.20
CA ASP A 66 24.24 12.19 12.91
C ASP A 66 23.49 11.76 14.16
N LEU A 67 24.16 11.01 15.05
CA LEU A 67 23.62 10.69 16.37
C LEU A 67 23.43 11.96 17.21
N SER A 68 24.42 12.85 17.23
CA SER A 68 24.37 14.12 17.96
C SER A 68 23.18 14.99 17.54
N ARG A 69 22.88 15.06 16.23
CA ARG A 69 21.76 15.85 15.70
C ARG A 69 20.40 15.43 16.29
N ILE A 70 20.20 14.14 16.53
CA ILE A 70 18.91 13.59 16.99
C ILE A 70 18.93 13.08 18.43
N SER A 71 20.06 13.19 19.13
CA SER A 71 20.26 12.56 20.44
C SER A 71 19.21 12.99 21.47
N HIS A 72 18.74 14.23 21.36
CA HIS A 72 17.78 14.83 22.28
C HIS A 72 16.33 14.37 22.03
N THR A 73 16.00 13.86 20.84
CA THR A 73 14.62 13.49 20.47
C THR A 73 14.28 12.04 20.78
N VAL A 74 15.28 11.18 20.95
CA VAL A 74 15.07 9.74 21.19
C VAL A 74 14.90 9.46 22.69
N PRO A 75 14.07 8.49 23.11
CA PRO A 75 13.82 8.23 24.54
C PRO A 75 14.97 7.45 25.21
N VAL A 76 15.01 7.49 26.55
CA VAL A 76 15.87 6.60 27.36
C VAL A 76 15.65 5.13 26.99
N GLY A 77 16.73 4.35 26.94
CA GLY A 77 16.71 2.95 26.51
C GLY A 77 17.00 2.76 25.02
N THR A 78 17.08 3.85 24.24
CA THR A 78 17.53 3.80 22.84
C THR A 78 18.98 3.33 22.77
N MET A 79 19.22 2.31 21.93
CA MET A 79 20.56 1.83 21.57
C MET A 79 20.92 2.31 20.16
N ALA A 80 22.15 2.76 19.96
CA ALA A 80 22.67 3.23 18.67
C ALA A 80 24.08 2.69 18.42
N TYR A 81 24.33 2.13 17.24
CA TYR A 81 25.67 1.77 16.75
C TYR A 81 26.14 2.83 15.76
N VAL A 82 27.36 3.32 15.92
CA VAL A 82 27.96 4.30 15.02
C VAL A 82 29.14 3.64 14.31
N LYS A 83 29.10 3.60 12.97
CA LYS A 83 30.06 2.87 12.13
C LYS A 83 31.45 3.49 12.13
N ASP A 84 31.57 4.81 12.03
CA ASP A 84 32.87 5.49 11.98
C ASP A 84 33.67 5.37 13.29
N ALA A 85 32.97 5.39 14.42
CA ALA A 85 33.52 5.23 15.75
C ALA A 85 33.59 3.76 16.22
N ASP A 86 33.01 2.82 15.45
CA ASP A 86 32.83 1.40 15.81
C ASP A 86 32.35 1.20 17.25
N THR A 87 31.32 1.95 17.65
CA THR A 87 30.93 2.08 19.05
C THR A 87 29.42 2.01 19.24
N PHE A 88 28.99 1.28 20.27
CA PHE A 88 27.59 1.28 20.72
C PHE A 88 27.36 2.34 21.80
N TYR A 89 26.25 3.06 21.67
CA TYR A 89 25.79 4.07 22.62
C TYR A 89 24.42 3.68 23.15
N LEU A 90 24.23 3.82 24.47
CA LEU A 90 22.95 3.60 25.15
C LEU A 90 22.50 4.89 25.82
N LYS A 91 21.30 5.38 25.48
CA LYS A 91 20.75 6.57 26.13
C LYS A 91 20.26 6.24 27.54
N THR A 92 20.83 6.90 28.55
CA THR A 92 20.52 6.65 29.97
C THR A 92 19.69 7.74 30.63
N SER A 93 19.62 8.93 30.05
CA SER A 93 18.88 10.05 30.64
C SER A 93 18.39 11.03 29.58
N ASP A 94 17.09 11.33 29.60
CA ASP A 94 16.49 12.35 28.73
C ASP A 94 16.75 13.77 29.24
N LYS A 95 16.76 13.99 30.57
CA LYS A 95 16.92 15.32 31.18
C LYS A 95 18.27 15.94 30.85
N THR A 96 19.31 15.11 30.82
CA THR A 96 20.71 15.52 30.62
C THR A 96 21.26 15.08 29.27
N ASN A 97 20.42 14.47 28.42
CA ASN A 97 20.82 13.85 27.15
C ASN A 97 22.10 13.01 27.28
N THR A 98 22.17 12.18 28.31
CA THR A 98 23.38 11.42 28.63
C THR A 98 23.36 10.07 27.93
N TRP A 99 24.47 9.77 27.26
CA TRP A 99 24.71 8.51 26.57
C TRP A 99 25.87 7.78 27.23
N ARG A 100 25.69 6.48 27.46
CA ARG A 100 26.78 5.59 27.88
C ARG A 100 27.37 4.91 26.66
N VAL A 101 28.69 4.98 26.56
CA VAL A 101 29.46 4.24 25.56
C VAL A 101 29.63 2.80 26.03
N ILE A 102 29.20 1.86 25.20
CA ILE A 102 29.43 0.43 25.37
C ILE A 102 30.63 0.10 24.50
N SER A 103 31.78 -0.04 25.15
CA SER A 103 33.02 -0.42 24.48
C SER A 103 32.94 -1.89 24.05
N MET A 104 33.01 -2.12 22.75
CA MET A 104 33.25 -3.46 22.20
C MET A 104 34.75 -3.73 22.31
N MET A 105 35.18 -4.31 23.42
CA MET A 105 36.60 -4.66 23.61
C MET A 105 36.98 -5.76 22.63
N ALA A 106 38.25 -5.82 22.21
CA ALA A 106 38.79 -6.84 21.29
C ALA A 106 38.65 -8.30 21.77
N GLN A 107 38.13 -8.54 22.98
CA GLN A 107 37.83 -9.87 23.55
C GLN A 107 36.38 -10.32 23.30
N SER A 108 35.54 -9.52 22.64
CA SER A 108 34.24 -10.02 22.20
C SER A 108 34.43 -10.98 21.03
N ASP A 109 33.88 -12.19 21.13
CA ASP A 109 33.91 -13.18 20.05
C ASP A 109 33.29 -12.60 18.77
N ALA A 110 34.14 -12.28 17.78
CA ALA A 110 33.70 -11.86 16.46
C ALA A 110 33.50 -13.12 15.60
N ILE A 111 32.25 -13.42 15.28
CA ILE A 111 31.92 -14.50 14.36
C ILE A 111 31.91 -13.92 12.94
N ASN A 112 32.78 -14.44 12.07
CA ASN A 112 32.63 -14.20 10.64
C ASN A 112 31.41 -14.98 10.15
N LEU A 113 30.29 -14.30 10.02
CA LEU A 113 29.15 -14.86 9.32
C LEU A 113 29.56 -15.03 7.84
N PRO A 114 29.41 -16.23 7.25
CA PRO A 114 29.68 -16.39 5.83
C PRO A 114 28.80 -15.39 5.08
N ILE A 115 29.43 -14.56 4.25
CA ILE A 115 28.70 -13.70 3.31
C ILE A 115 27.80 -14.66 2.54
N PRO A 116 26.46 -14.49 2.58
CA PRO A 116 25.57 -15.30 1.78
C PRO A 116 26.08 -15.23 0.36
N GLU A 117 26.44 -16.37 -0.22
CA GLU A 117 26.86 -16.44 -1.61
C GLU A 117 25.80 -15.67 -2.40
N PRO A 118 26.20 -14.63 -3.18
CA PRO A 118 25.23 -13.79 -3.86
C PRO A 118 24.33 -14.72 -4.63
N GLU A 119 23.02 -14.70 -4.30
CA GLU A 119 22.06 -15.56 -4.97
C GLU A 119 22.35 -15.49 -6.46
N PRO A 120 22.55 -16.64 -7.15
CA PRO A 120 22.94 -16.64 -8.54
C PRO A 120 22.00 -15.69 -9.26
N GLN A 121 22.56 -14.63 -9.83
CA GLN A 121 21.78 -13.60 -10.50
C GLN A 121 20.87 -14.34 -11.47
N LYS A 122 19.56 -14.36 -11.19
CA LYS A 122 18.59 -15.04 -12.04
C LYS A 122 18.84 -14.55 -13.45
N ILE A 123 19.37 -15.40 -14.31
CA ILE A 123 19.64 -15.07 -15.70
C ILE A 123 18.28 -14.69 -16.27
N TYR A 124 18.10 -13.42 -16.59
CA TYR A 124 16.85 -12.91 -17.15
C TYR A 124 16.74 -13.46 -18.56
N VAL A 125 16.08 -14.62 -18.70
CA VAL A 125 15.62 -15.12 -19.99
C VAL A 125 14.34 -14.35 -20.29
N PRO A 126 14.30 -13.53 -21.35
CA PRO A 126 13.09 -12.80 -21.72
C PRO A 126 11.96 -13.80 -21.91
N ARG A 127 10.94 -13.73 -21.04
CA ARG A 127 9.80 -14.63 -21.15
C ARG A 127 8.99 -14.22 -22.37
N GLN A 128 8.86 -15.13 -23.33
CA GLN A 128 7.99 -14.89 -24.49
C GLN A 128 6.54 -15.04 -24.03
N PHE A 129 5.80 -13.93 -24.04
CA PHE A 129 4.37 -13.95 -23.76
C PHE A 129 3.60 -14.28 -25.04
N PRO A 130 2.52 -15.07 -24.94
CA PRO A 130 1.72 -15.44 -26.09
C PRO A 130 1.10 -14.21 -26.75
N GLN A 131 1.19 -14.16 -28.08
CA GLN A 131 0.56 -13.12 -28.89
C GLN A 131 -0.93 -13.44 -29.07
N ILE A 132 -1.72 -13.11 -28.05
CA ILE A 132 -3.18 -13.27 -28.09
C ILE A 132 -3.80 -12.11 -28.87
N ALA A 133 -4.65 -12.43 -29.85
CA ALA A 133 -5.39 -11.45 -30.62
C ALA A 133 -6.39 -10.67 -29.75
N GLY A 134 -6.54 -9.37 -30.04
CA GLY A 134 -7.49 -8.49 -29.36
C GLY A 134 -6.99 -7.88 -28.05
N LYS A 135 -7.82 -7.01 -27.46
CA LYS A 135 -7.52 -6.33 -26.20
C LYS A 135 -7.63 -7.30 -25.04
N LYS A 136 -6.69 -7.24 -24.11
CA LYS A 136 -6.63 -8.04 -22.89
C LYS A 136 -5.88 -7.27 -21.81
N LEU A 137 -6.08 -7.64 -20.55
CA LEU A 137 -5.32 -7.12 -19.42
C LEU A 137 -4.69 -8.29 -18.66
N TYR A 138 -3.40 -8.22 -18.37
CA TYR A 138 -2.76 -9.22 -17.52
C TYR A 138 -3.14 -9.02 -16.06
N LEU A 139 -3.50 -10.11 -15.38
CA LEU A 139 -3.71 -10.18 -13.93
C LEU A 139 -2.72 -11.19 -13.35
N VAL A 140 -1.81 -10.71 -12.50
CA VAL A 140 -0.64 -11.47 -12.03
C VAL A 140 -0.40 -11.18 -10.56
N ALA A 141 -0.02 -12.18 -9.78
CA ALA A 141 0.32 -11.99 -8.37
C ALA A 141 1.79 -11.61 -8.17
N ARG A 142 2.07 -10.85 -7.09
CA ARG A 142 3.44 -10.67 -6.60
C ARG A 142 4.05 -12.01 -6.16
N ASN A 143 5.36 -12.15 -6.35
CA ASN A 143 6.11 -13.35 -5.99
C ASN A 143 6.24 -13.47 -4.47
N GLU A 144 6.45 -12.35 -3.81
CA GLU A 144 6.65 -12.25 -2.37
C GLU A 144 5.33 -12.43 -1.61
N ARG A 145 5.43 -13.11 -0.47
CA ARG A 145 4.36 -13.18 0.53
C ARG A 145 4.51 -11.96 1.44
N LEU A 146 3.47 -11.15 1.55
CA LEU A 146 3.51 -9.82 2.16
C LEU A 146 2.68 -9.79 3.43
N ARG A 147 3.18 -9.11 4.45
CA ARG A 147 2.40 -8.69 5.62
C ARG A 147 1.66 -7.39 5.33
N GLY A 148 0.89 -6.89 6.30
CA GLY A 148 0.09 -5.68 6.16
C GLY A 148 0.85 -4.36 5.93
N ASP A 149 2.19 -4.33 6.02
CA ASP A 149 3.00 -3.17 5.62
C ASP A 149 3.40 -3.30 4.14
N LEU A 150 2.65 -2.62 3.27
CA LEU A 150 2.85 -2.67 1.81
C LEU A 150 3.65 -1.47 1.28
N ARG A 151 4.30 -0.71 2.16
CA ARG A 151 5.25 0.33 1.73
C ARG A 151 6.48 -0.34 1.15
N GLN A 152 6.91 0.13 -0.01
CA GLN A 152 8.09 -0.43 -0.66
C GLN A 152 9.35 0.35 -0.28
N GLY A 153 10.33 -0.31 0.33
CA GLY A 153 11.63 0.29 0.66
C GLY A 153 11.59 1.16 1.90
N ASN A 154 12.06 2.41 1.80
CA ASN A 154 12.03 3.34 2.93
C ASN A 154 10.59 3.81 3.19
N ARG A 155 10.28 4.13 4.45
CA ARG A 155 8.92 4.48 4.91
C ARG A 155 8.38 5.82 4.35
N LEU A 156 9.04 6.42 3.36
CA LEU A 156 8.71 7.72 2.79
C LEU A 156 7.59 7.65 1.75
N THR A 157 7.50 6.55 0.99
CA THR A 157 6.40 6.38 0.03
C THR A 157 5.19 5.76 0.72
N GLY A 158 4.02 6.39 0.56
CA GLY A 158 2.75 5.80 1.01
C GLY A 158 2.48 4.46 0.32
N ALA A 159 1.70 3.59 0.97
CA ALA A 159 1.54 2.21 0.54
C ALA A 159 0.99 2.05 -0.88
N HIS A 160 0.10 2.94 -1.34
CA HIS A 160 -0.41 2.90 -2.71
C HIS A 160 0.72 3.09 -3.74
N ALA A 161 1.52 4.15 -3.59
CA ALA A 161 2.63 4.44 -4.49
C ALA A 161 3.73 3.35 -4.43
N GLY A 162 4.04 2.88 -3.21
CA GLY A 162 4.97 1.76 -3.01
C GLY A 162 4.47 0.48 -3.70
N SER A 163 3.18 0.17 -3.56
CA SER A 163 2.59 -1.02 -4.20
C SER A 163 2.53 -0.92 -5.72
N ILE A 164 2.30 0.28 -6.28
CA ILE A 164 2.44 0.52 -7.74
C ILE A 164 3.87 0.26 -8.18
N TYR A 165 4.86 0.85 -7.51
CA TYR A 165 6.27 0.63 -7.85
C TYR A 165 6.63 -0.86 -7.79
N ALA A 166 6.05 -1.60 -6.84
CA ALA A 166 6.31 -3.03 -6.67
C ALA A 166 5.75 -3.85 -7.83
N CYS A 167 4.51 -3.58 -8.22
CA CYS A 167 3.87 -4.22 -9.37
C CYS A 167 4.61 -3.90 -10.68
N GLN A 168 4.97 -2.64 -10.91
CA GLN A 168 5.70 -2.23 -12.10
C GLN A 168 7.09 -2.85 -12.16
N ARG A 169 7.81 -2.91 -11.03
CA ARG A 169 9.14 -3.53 -10.96
C ARG A 169 9.06 -5.02 -11.31
N SER A 170 8.10 -5.75 -10.75
CA SER A 170 7.90 -7.17 -11.08
C SER A 170 7.51 -7.38 -12.54
N ALA A 171 6.60 -6.58 -13.06
CA ALA A 171 6.16 -6.68 -14.45
C ALA A 171 7.29 -6.38 -15.45
N ASN A 172 8.09 -5.34 -15.19
CA ASN A 172 9.27 -5.03 -15.99
C ASN A 172 10.31 -6.15 -15.94
N ALA A 173 10.52 -6.74 -14.75
CA ALA A 173 11.47 -7.82 -14.55
C ALA A 173 11.09 -9.13 -15.25
N VAL A 174 9.88 -9.23 -15.82
CA VAL A 174 9.46 -10.34 -16.68
C VAL A 174 9.18 -9.92 -18.13
N GLY A 175 9.29 -8.62 -18.46
CA GLY A 175 9.09 -8.10 -19.81
C GLY A 175 7.66 -7.64 -20.15
N LEU A 176 6.74 -7.52 -19.18
CA LEU A 176 5.36 -7.03 -19.40
C LEU A 176 5.22 -5.50 -19.38
N GLY A 177 6.29 -4.77 -19.03
CA GLY A 177 6.32 -3.31 -19.01
C GLY A 177 5.81 -2.66 -17.71
N ARG A 178 5.44 -1.38 -17.79
CA ARG A 178 5.20 -0.48 -16.62
C ARG A 178 3.73 -0.21 -16.32
N ALA A 179 2.78 -0.73 -17.09
CA ALA A 179 1.37 -0.39 -16.95
C ALA A 179 0.64 -1.22 -15.88
N PHE A 180 1.27 -1.52 -14.75
CA PHE A 180 0.72 -2.38 -13.70
C PHE A 180 0.44 -1.63 -12.40
N TYR A 181 -0.73 -1.87 -11.83
CA TYR A 181 -1.20 -1.29 -10.57
C TYR A 181 -1.65 -2.39 -9.60
N PRO A 182 -1.60 -2.14 -8.28
CA PRO A 182 -2.04 -3.10 -7.28
C PRO A 182 -3.57 -3.13 -7.17
N LEU A 183 -4.13 -4.32 -6.91
CA LEU A 183 -5.55 -4.48 -6.56
C LEU A 183 -5.72 -4.42 -5.03
N ILE A 184 -5.48 -3.24 -4.47
CA ILE A 184 -5.74 -2.94 -3.06
C ILE A 184 -6.48 -1.61 -2.93
N SER A 185 -7.27 -1.48 -1.87
CA SER A 185 -7.90 -0.23 -1.46
C SER A 185 -7.09 0.41 -0.34
N THR A 186 -6.90 1.72 -0.43
CA THR A 186 -6.30 2.57 0.60
C THR A 186 -7.36 3.54 1.13
N ASP A 187 -6.99 4.46 2.00
CA ASP A 187 -7.92 5.49 2.50
C ASP A 187 -8.41 6.44 1.39
N VAL A 188 -7.57 6.68 0.40
CA VAL A 188 -7.82 7.66 -0.68
C VAL A 188 -8.05 7.02 -2.04
N PHE A 189 -7.72 5.73 -2.20
CA PHE A 189 -7.85 5.01 -3.46
C PHE A 189 -8.67 3.74 -3.30
N ASN A 190 -9.57 3.48 -4.24
CA ASN A 190 -10.35 2.24 -4.29
C ASN A 190 -9.91 1.41 -5.50
N MET A 191 -9.65 0.12 -5.28
CA MET A 191 -9.29 -0.83 -6.34
C MET A 191 -10.32 -0.91 -7.47
N ASP A 192 -11.60 -0.63 -7.21
CA ASP A 192 -12.67 -0.64 -8.22
C ASP A 192 -12.43 0.35 -9.37
N TYR A 193 -11.56 1.36 -9.16
CA TYR A 193 -11.26 2.39 -10.13
C TYR A 193 -9.88 2.26 -10.78
N VAL A 194 -9.14 1.19 -10.48
CA VAL A 194 -7.77 0.99 -10.99
C VAL A 194 -7.72 0.87 -12.51
N VAL A 195 -8.71 0.20 -13.11
CA VAL A 195 -8.84 0.08 -14.57
C VAL A 195 -9.66 1.28 -15.09
N PRO A 196 -9.19 1.99 -16.14
CA PRO A 196 -9.94 3.05 -16.79
C PRO A 196 -11.29 2.56 -17.33
N PRO A 197 -12.36 3.38 -17.30
CA PRO A 197 -13.71 2.97 -17.70
C PRO A 197 -13.80 2.26 -19.06
N MET A 198 -13.02 2.71 -20.06
CA MET A 198 -13.01 2.14 -21.41
C MET A 198 -12.52 0.68 -21.51
N TYR A 199 -11.87 0.16 -20.46
CA TYR A 199 -11.35 -1.22 -20.42
C TYR A 199 -12.00 -2.08 -19.34
N ARG A 200 -13.05 -1.58 -18.64
CA ARG A 200 -13.67 -2.33 -17.54
C ARG A 200 -14.58 -3.47 -17.98
N TYR A 201 -15.16 -3.35 -19.17
CA TYR A 201 -16.12 -4.30 -19.73
C TYR A 201 -15.62 -4.82 -21.07
N GLY A 202 -15.88 -6.10 -21.37
CA GLY A 202 -15.55 -6.70 -22.66
C GLY A 202 -14.06 -6.85 -22.96
N VAL A 203 -13.18 -6.61 -21.99
CA VAL A 203 -11.74 -6.85 -22.09
C VAL A 203 -11.35 -7.96 -21.10
N PRO A 204 -10.97 -9.17 -21.57
CA PRO A 204 -10.67 -10.30 -20.69
C PRO A 204 -9.43 -10.06 -19.84
N LEU A 205 -9.46 -10.62 -18.62
CA LEU A 205 -8.31 -10.69 -17.74
C LEU A 205 -7.60 -12.02 -17.97
N VAL A 206 -6.31 -11.98 -18.29
CA VAL A 206 -5.50 -13.17 -18.62
C VAL A 206 -4.34 -13.37 -17.65
N ASN A 207 -3.90 -14.63 -17.48
CA ASN A 207 -2.68 -14.94 -16.74
C ASN A 207 -1.42 -14.79 -17.62
N LEU A 208 -0.24 -15.11 -17.08
CA LEU A 208 1.03 -15.03 -17.82
C LEU A 208 1.11 -15.96 -19.03
N ASN A 209 0.32 -17.04 -19.04
CA ASN A 209 0.23 -17.98 -20.15
C ASN A 209 -0.86 -17.58 -21.15
N GLY A 210 -1.52 -16.44 -20.96
CA GLY A 210 -2.59 -15.97 -21.83
C GLY A 210 -3.95 -16.63 -21.62
N GLU A 211 -4.09 -17.45 -20.59
CA GLU A 211 -5.37 -18.11 -20.28
C GLU A 211 -6.31 -17.10 -19.62
N ILE A 212 -7.58 -17.09 -20.04
CA ILE A 212 -8.59 -16.17 -19.50
C ILE A 212 -8.93 -16.61 -18.07
N ILE A 213 -8.68 -15.72 -17.10
CA ILE A 213 -9.03 -15.90 -15.69
C ILE A 213 -10.45 -15.39 -15.45
N PHE A 214 -10.76 -14.20 -15.97
CA PHE A 214 -12.05 -13.54 -15.82
C PHE A 214 -12.51 -12.93 -17.14
N LYS A 215 -13.83 -12.89 -17.35
CA LYS A 215 -14.45 -12.33 -18.56
C LYS A 215 -14.07 -10.86 -18.76
N ASP A 216 -14.10 -10.09 -17.68
CA ASP A 216 -13.72 -8.69 -17.64
C ASP A 216 -13.40 -8.23 -16.21
N PHE A 217 -12.89 -7.01 -16.09
CA PHE A 217 -12.54 -6.43 -14.79
C PHE A 217 -13.72 -6.37 -13.83
N MET A 218 -14.92 -6.06 -14.32
CA MET A 218 -16.10 -5.95 -13.46
C MET A 218 -16.58 -7.30 -12.93
N SER A 219 -16.44 -8.38 -13.70
CA SER A 219 -16.75 -9.75 -13.24
C SER A 219 -15.88 -10.20 -12.05
N LEU A 220 -14.64 -9.71 -11.97
CA LEU A 220 -13.75 -9.88 -10.82
C LEU A 220 -14.20 -9.00 -9.65
N ILE A 221 -14.32 -7.69 -9.86
CA ILE A 221 -14.60 -6.71 -8.79
C ILE A 221 -15.98 -6.91 -8.14
N GLN A 222 -16.98 -7.35 -8.90
CA GLN A 222 -18.30 -7.65 -8.39
C GLN A 222 -18.37 -9.01 -7.67
N GLY A 223 -17.31 -9.82 -7.74
CA GLY A 223 -17.26 -11.14 -7.09
C GLY A 223 -18.26 -12.13 -7.67
N GLN A 224 -18.65 -11.96 -8.94
CA GLN A 224 -19.71 -12.76 -9.58
C GLN A 224 -19.20 -14.04 -10.24
N SER A 225 -17.88 -14.19 -10.37
CA SER A 225 -17.30 -15.32 -11.09
C SER A 225 -16.08 -15.90 -10.38
N ARG A 226 -15.97 -17.22 -10.51
CA ARG A 226 -14.77 -17.97 -10.14
C ARG A 226 -13.69 -17.79 -11.22
N PRO A 227 -12.39 -17.85 -10.86
CA PRO A 227 -11.32 -17.91 -11.84
C PRO A 227 -11.52 -19.09 -12.80
N GLN A 228 -11.50 -18.83 -14.10
CA GLN A 228 -11.59 -19.86 -15.16
C GLN A 228 -10.24 -20.51 -15.47
N ALA A 229 -9.15 -19.87 -15.04
CA ALA A 229 -7.79 -20.34 -15.17
C ALA A 229 -6.99 -20.01 -13.90
N LYS A 230 -5.78 -20.56 -13.81
CA LYS A 230 -4.88 -20.34 -12.68
C LYS A 230 -4.45 -18.88 -12.59
N ILE A 231 -4.43 -18.35 -11.38
CA ILE A 231 -3.80 -17.05 -11.11
C ILE A 231 -2.33 -17.32 -10.83
N LEU A 232 -1.46 -16.75 -11.66
CA LEU A 232 -0.03 -17.00 -11.59
C LEU A 232 0.71 -15.82 -10.94
N SER A 233 1.78 -16.11 -10.20
CA SER A 233 2.77 -15.12 -9.79
C SER A 233 3.64 -14.69 -10.99
N PHE A 234 4.39 -13.60 -10.87
CA PHE A 234 5.35 -13.18 -11.91
C PHE A 234 6.39 -14.27 -12.27
N ASP A 235 6.74 -15.13 -11.31
CA ASP A 235 7.61 -16.31 -11.53
C ASP A 235 6.87 -17.49 -12.18
N GLY A 236 5.56 -17.37 -12.46
CA GLY A 236 4.75 -18.40 -13.11
C GLY A 236 4.17 -19.46 -12.18
N GLN A 237 4.23 -19.27 -10.86
CA GLN A 237 3.68 -20.21 -9.89
C GLN A 237 2.19 -19.97 -9.66
N ASP A 238 1.41 -21.05 -9.56
CA ASP A 238 0.01 -20.97 -9.15
C ASP A 238 -0.09 -20.55 -7.68
N ILE A 239 -0.92 -19.54 -7.39
CA ILE A 239 -1.05 -18.99 -6.04
C ILE A 239 -2.24 -19.54 -5.26
N MET A 240 -3.16 -20.26 -5.92
CA MET A 240 -4.39 -20.74 -5.27
C MET A 240 -4.12 -21.74 -4.13
N ASP A 241 -3.02 -22.49 -4.25
CA ASP A 241 -2.64 -23.56 -3.33
C ASP A 241 -1.40 -23.22 -2.48
N ASP A 242 -1.11 -21.92 -2.24
CA ASP A 242 0.03 -21.51 -1.41
C ASP A 242 -0.31 -21.52 0.10
N PRO A 243 0.06 -22.57 0.88
CA PRO A 243 -0.34 -22.68 2.29
C PRO A 243 0.31 -21.61 3.17
N ALA A 244 1.43 -21.03 2.73
CA ALA A 244 2.14 -20.00 3.47
C ALA A 244 1.64 -18.58 3.14
N ALA A 245 0.73 -18.44 2.17
CA ALA A 245 0.00 -17.20 1.93
C ALA A 245 -1.45 -17.48 1.48
N PRO A 246 -2.31 -17.98 2.39
CA PRO A 246 -3.67 -18.47 2.07
C PRO A 246 -4.69 -17.34 1.88
N CYS A 247 -4.24 -16.16 1.42
CA CYS A 247 -5.06 -14.97 1.31
C CYS A 247 -4.50 -13.98 0.31
N LEU A 248 -5.39 -13.10 -0.17
CA LEU A 248 -5.07 -11.93 -0.98
C LEU A 248 -5.41 -10.65 -0.22
N TRP A 249 -4.46 -9.72 -0.13
CA TRP A 249 -4.73 -8.39 0.41
C TRP A 249 -5.67 -7.60 -0.51
N LEU A 250 -6.76 -7.06 0.04
CA LEU A 250 -7.74 -6.25 -0.69
C LEU A 250 -7.96 -4.88 -0.03
N GLY A 251 -8.21 -4.87 1.28
CA GLY A 251 -8.63 -3.68 2.00
C GLY A 251 -10.09 -3.30 1.74
N ARG A 252 -10.77 -2.77 2.76
CA ARG A 252 -12.16 -2.34 2.63
C ARG A 252 -12.29 -1.19 1.62
N ARG A 253 -13.36 -1.16 0.83
CA ARG A 253 -13.61 -0.01 -0.06
C ARG A 253 -13.87 1.25 0.78
N PRO A 254 -13.28 2.42 0.47
CA PRO A 254 -13.67 3.66 1.11
C PRO A 254 -15.13 4.01 0.78
N ILE A 255 -15.94 4.25 1.82
CA ILE A 255 -17.34 4.67 1.69
C ILE A 255 -17.36 6.19 1.82
N TYR A 256 -17.71 6.90 0.73
CA TYR A 256 -17.75 8.37 0.71
C TYR A 256 -19.15 8.95 0.96
N LEU A 257 -20.18 8.10 1.08
CA LEU A 257 -21.53 8.53 1.46
C LEU A 257 -21.76 8.26 2.96
N ASN A 258 -22.22 9.30 3.67
CA ASN A 258 -22.80 9.26 5.03
C ASN A 258 -21.83 9.18 6.23
N GLY A 259 -20.53 9.44 6.05
CA GLY A 259 -19.65 9.78 7.18
C GLY A 259 -19.01 8.62 7.95
N ASP A 260 -19.24 7.36 7.58
CA ASP A 260 -18.56 6.20 8.18
C ASP A 260 -17.13 6.00 7.63
N TYR A 261 -16.35 7.09 7.53
CA TYR A 261 -14.93 7.01 7.16
C TYR A 261 -14.16 6.13 8.15
N GLU A 262 -14.57 6.12 9.41
CA GLU A 262 -13.96 5.30 10.47
C GLU A 262 -14.06 3.79 10.15
N TYR A 263 -15.22 3.31 9.69
CA TYR A 263 -15.40 1.91 9.29
C TYR A 263 -14.62 1.55 8.03
N ALA A 264 -14.47 2.49 7.10
CA ALA A 264 -13.68 2.31 5.89
C ALA A 264 -12.16 2.38 6.12
N ALA A 265 -11.72 3.12 7.14
CA ALA A 265 -10.32 3.16 7.60
C ALA A 265 -9.96 1.89 8.38
N GLN A 266 -10.96 1.30 9.06
CA GLN A 266 -10.87 -0.03 9.63
C GLN A 266 -10.75 -1.08 8.49
N ALA A 267 -10.01 -2.17 8.73
CA ALA A 267 -9.76 -3.23 7.76
C ALA A 267 -8.80 -2.91 6.59
N LYS A 268 -7.74 -2.13 6.86
CA LYS A 268 -6.63 -1.87 5.92
C LYS A 268 -5.24 -1.82 6.58
N CYS A 269 -4.99 -2.49 7.72
CA CYS A 269 -3.67 -2.48 8.36
C CYS A 269 -3.07 -1.07 8.56
N ARG A 270 -3.88 -0.13 9.08
CA ARG A 270 -3.56 1.31 9.16
C ARG A 270 -3.06 1.86 7.82
N ASN A 271 -3.89 1.70 6.79
CA ASN A 271 -3.59 2.09 5.41
C ASN A 271 -2.28 1.46 4.88
N TRP A 272 -2.12 0.17 5.19
CA TRP A 272 -1.02 -0.71 4.83
C TRP A 272 0.35 -0.28 5.36
N GLN A 273 0.40 0.11 6.64
CA GLN A 273 1.59 0.61 7.32
C GLN A 273 1.92 -0.18 8.59
N SER A 274 1.24 -1.30 8.80
CA SER A 274 1.29 -2.05 10.04
C SER A 274 1.32 -3.55 9.81
N THR A 275 2.05 -4.24 10.67
CA THR A 275 2.08 -5.70 10.76
C THR A 275 1.63 -6.20 12.12
N TYR A 276 0.99 -5.34 12.93
CA TYR A 276 0.56 -5.72 14.27
C TYR A 276 -0.59 -6.75 14.21
N PRO A 277 -0.56 -7.80 15.05
CA PRO A 277 -1.56 -8.86 15.02
C PRO A 277 -2.95 -8.41 15.49
N THR A 278 -3.03 -7.33 16.26
CA THR A 278 -4.28 -6.71 16.72
C THR A 278 -5.00 -5.93 15.63
N GLU A 279 -4.29 -5.56 14.57
CA GLU A 279 -4.85 -4.89 13.42
C GLU A 279 -5.23 -5.91 12.35
N GLN A 280 -6.27 -5.58 11.58
CA GLN A 280 -6.79 -6.47 10.55
C GLN A 280 -6.98 -5.73 9.22
N ALA A 281 -7.00 -6.51 8.14
CA ALA A 281 -7.44 -6.04 6.84
C ALA A 281 -8.36 -7.03 6.14
N LEU A 282 -9.18 -6.51 5.24
CA LEU A 282 -10.03 -7.32 4.39
C LEU A 282 -9.17 -8.07 3.36
N THR A 283 -9.40 -9.37 3.26
CA THR A 283 -8.72 -10.27 2.35
C THR A 283 -9.71 -11.16 1.61
N ALA A 284 -9.32 -11.70 0.45
CA ALA A 284 -9.96 -12.88 -0.13
C ALA A 284 -9.21 -14.13 0.33
N THR A 285 -9.94 -15.19 0.67
CA THR A 285 -9.36 -16.49 1.06
C THR A 285 -8.87 -17.27 -0.16
N LEU A 286 -7.74 -17.96 -0.01
CA LEU A 286 -7.19 -18.94 -0.95
C LEU A 286 -6.96 -20.29 -0.22
N PRO A 287 -7.33 -21.44 -0.82
CA PRO A 287 -8.12 -21.57 -2.05
C PRO A 287 -9.55 -21.03 -1.86
N LEU A 288 -10.28 -20.90 -2.97
CA LEU A 288 -11.63 -20.36 -2.97
C LEU A 288 -12.60 -21.26 -2.22
N GLU A 289 -13.45 -20.69 -1.36
CA GLU A 289 -14.48 -21.48 -0.67
C GLU A 289 -15.49 -22.10 -1.66
N SER A 290 -15.94 -23.32 -1.38
CA SER A 290 -16.82 -24.11 -2.27
C SER A 290 -18.19 -23.47 -2.50
N ASN A 291 -18.67 -22.65 -1.57
CA ASN A 291 -19.95 -21.95 -1.68
C ASN A 291 -19.81 -20.52 -2.23
N ALA A 292 -18.59 -20.01 -2.39
CA ALA A 292 -18.39 -18.62 -2.82
C ALA A 292 -18.63 -18.44 -4.33
N PRO A 293 -19.51 -17.53 -4.77
CA PRO A 293 -19.77 -17.30 -6.18
C PRO A 293 -18.58 -16.73 -6.95
N GLY A 294 -17.60 -16.11 -6.28
CA GLY A 294 -16.41 -15.59 -6.94
C GLY A 294 -15.29 -15.17 -6.00
N LEU A 295 -14.14 -14.78 -6.59
CA LEU A 295 -12.91 -14.50 -5.84
C LEU A 295 -13.06 -13.39 -4.79
N LEU A 296 -13.73 -12.31 -5.18
CA LEU A 296 -13.96 -11.13 -4.34
C LEU A 296 -15.40 -11.06 -3.82
N SER A 297 -16.11 -12.19 -3.79
CA SER A 297 -17.46 -12.24 -3.26
C SER A 297 -17.45 -12.07 -1.74
N LYS A 298 -18.58 -11.64 -1.16
CA LYS A 298 -18.66 -11.41 0.29
C LYS A 298 -18.34 -12.68 1.08
N GLU A 299 -18.79 -13.82 0.57
CA GLU A 299 -18.63 -15.15 1.14
C GLU A 299 -17.16 -15.59 1.16
N ASN A 300 -16.34 -15.18 0.18
CA ASN A 300 -14.92 -15.51 0.16
C ASN A 300 -14.02 -14.48 0.86
N THR A 301 -14.58 -13.38 1.35
CA THR A 301 -13.81 -12.30 1.97
C THR A 301 -13.91 -12.29 3.48
N LYS A 302 -12.78 -12.13 4.17
CA LYS A 302 -12.74 -12.06 5.64
C LYS A 302 -11.64 -11.13 6.14
N LEU A 303 -11.78 -10.72 7.39
CA LEU A 303 -10.75 -9.95 8.09
C LEU A 303 -9.64 -10.89 8.57
N VAL A 304 -8.40 -10.51 8.28
CA VAL A 304 -7.20 -11.26 8.66
C VAL A 304 -6.22 -10.32 9.32
N ALA A 305 -5.50 -10.83 10.33
CA ALA A 305 -4.49 -10.07 11.07
C ALA A 305 -3.36 -9.57 10.16
N CYS A 306 -2.88 -8.35 10.38
CA CYS A 306 -1.84 -7.73 9.55
C CYS A 306 -0.46 -8.38 9.67
N SER A 307 -0.26 -9.23 10.69
CA SER A 307 0.92 -10.09 10.83
C SER A 307 0.93 -11.29 9.89
N GLN A 308 -0.24 -11.66 9.33
CA GLN A 308 -0.38 -12.77 8.40
C GLN A 308 0.32 -12.48 7.07
N PHE A 309 0.82 -13.53 6.44
CA PHE A 309 1.32 -13.47 5.08
C PHE A 309 0.16 -13.70 4.09
N CYS A 310 -0.04 -12.75 3.19
CA CYS A 310 -0.95 -12.84 2.05
C CYS A 310 -0.22 -12.41 0.78
N ARG A 311 -0.80 -12.68 -0.39
CA ARG A 311 -0.30 -12.17 -1.67
C ARG A 311 -1.05 -10.90 -2.08
N MET A 312 -0.44 -10.16 -3.01
CA MET A 312 -1.06 -8.99 -3.63
C MET A 312 -1.17 -9.22 -5.13
N LEU A 313 -2.33 -8.91 -5.71
CA LEU A 313 -2.53 -8.96 -7.14
C LEU A 313 -2.12 -7.63 -7.78
N CYS A 314 -1.52 -7.74 -8.97
CA CYS A 314 -1.18 -6.65 -9.87
C CYS A 314 -1.97 -6.82 -11.16
N ILE A 315 -2.58 -5.73 -11.64
CA ILE A 315 -3.35 -5.72 -12.88
C ILE A 315 -2.77 -4.71 -13.87
N GLN A 316 -2.75 -5.09 -15.14
CA GLN A 316 -2.43 -4.17 -16.21
C GLN A 316 -3.60 -3.19 -16.42
N ILE A 317 -3.33 -1.89 -16.47
CA ILE A 317 -4.39 -0.86 -16.55
C ILE A 317 -4.76 -0.45 -17.97
N ALA A 318 -3.96 -0.83 -18.96
CA ALA A 318 -4.22 -0.57 -20.37
C ALA A 318 -3.63 -1.71 -21.22
N PRO A 319 -4.35 -2.19 -22.25
CA PRO A 319 -3.79 -3.18 -23.17
C PRO A 319 -2.54 -2.62 -23.86
N THR A 320 -1.53 -3.46 -24.08
CA THR A 320 -0.44 -3.08 -24.97
C THR A 320 -0.95 -3.06 -26.41
N ASN A 321 -0.69 -1.97 -27.13
CA ASN A 321 -0.95 -1.90 -28.56
C ASN A 321 0.03 -2.86 -29.25
N THR A 322 -0.44 -4.06 -29.58
CA THR A 322 0.21 -4.98 -30.51
C THR A 322 -0.58 -5.00 -31.81
#